data_AF-A0A1E8FKI6-F1
#
_entry.id   AF-A0A1E8FKI6-F1
#
_cell.length_a   1.000
_cell.length_b   1.000
_cell.length_c   1.000
_cell.angle_alpha   90.00
_cell.angle_beta   90.00
_cell.angle_gamma   90.00
#
_symmetry.space_group_name_H-M   'P 1'
#
loop_
_entity.id
_entity.type
_entity.pdbx_description
1 polymer ?
#
loop_
_entity_poly.entity_id
_entity_poly.type
_entity_poly.pdbx_seq_one_letter_code
_entity_poly.pdbx_strand_id
1 'polypeptide(L)'
;MKNDENLKLYEKMYLFEIERREKINARLNLPMAVIVAIFGLLSYVFNFDTNSFTICENFVFYMLLTFASISLFVACYHFKNCWSGLVDQYMPTAKDIEDYYQTLESTYAEFDEKEDLVKSYFNKFLLESYTEYGSYNARNNDYRSEQLYFTVRALSVSLFLALIATIVLKIMALT
;
A
#
# COMPACT_ATOMS: atom_id res chain seq x y z
N MET A 1 13.75 27.99 -20.18
CA MET A 1 14.80 27.47 -19.29
C MET A 1 14.30 27.13 -17.88
N LYS A 2 13.93 28.08 -17.01
CA LYS A 2 13.49 27.74 -15.63
C LYS A 2 12.21 26.88 -15.58
N ASN A 3 11.25 27.12 -16.48
CA ASN A 3 10.05 26.29 -16.58
C ASN A 3 10.32 24.88 -17.13
N ASP A 4 11.28 24.73 -18.04
CA ASP A 4 11.60 23.43 -18.64
C ASP A 4 12.31 22.50 -17.65
N GLU A 5 13.17 23.05 -16.79
CA GLU A 5 13.81 22.30 -15.70
C GLU A 5 12.80 21.88 -14.62
N ASN A 6 11.90 22.80 -14.22
CA ASN A 6 10.84 22.49 -13.27
C ASN A 6 9.88 21.42 -13.81
N LEU A 7 9.54 21.49 -15.10
CA LEU A 7 8.67 20.52 -15.73
C LEU A 7 9.29 19.11 -15.68
N LYS A 8 10.57 18.98 -16.06
CA LYS A 8 11.30 17.71 -15.98
C LYS A 8 11.42 17.20 -14.54
N LEU A 9 11.56 18.09 -13.56
CA LEU A 9 11.61 17.71 -12.16
C LEU A 9 10.26 17.12 -11.70
N TYR A 10 9.14 17.80 -11.98
CA TYR A 10 7.82 17.34 -11.56
C TYR A 10 7.37 16.08 -12.31
N GLU A 11 7.70 15.97 -13.60
CA GLU A 11 7.54 14.72 -14.35
C GLU A 11 8.25 13.55 -13.64
N LYS A 12 9.52 13.72 -13.27
CA LYS A 12 10.27 12.68 -12.54
C LYS A 12 9.64 12.35 -11.19
N MET A 13 9.17 13.34 -10.44
CA MET A 13 8.50 13.10 -9.16
C MET A 13 7.21 12.30 -9.36
N TYR A 14 6.39 12.68 -10.34
CA TYR A 14 5.17 11.96 -10.69
C TYR A 14 5.47 10.50 -11.07
N LEU A 15 6.41 10.28 -12.00
CA LEU A 15 6.81 8.94 -12.43
C LEU A 15 7.38 8.11 -11.28
N PHE A 16 8.15 8.72 -10.39
CA PHE A 16 8.65 8.07 -9.19
C PHE A 16 7.52 7.57 -8.29
N GLU A 17 6.45 8.34 -8.11
CA GLU A 17 5.30 7.90 -7.32
C GLU A 17 4.52 6.74 -7.98
N ILE A 18 4.43 6.71 -9.30
CA ILE A 18 3.87 5.56 -10.02
C ILE A 18 4.72 4.31 -9.79
N GLU A 19 6.05 4.40 -9.92
CA GLU A 19 6.94 3.29 -9.62
C GLU A 19 6.88 2.85 -8.15
N ARG A 20 6.78 3.80 -7.22
CA ARG A 20 6.73 3.54 -5.79
C ARG A 20 5.50 2.70 -5.46
N ARG A 21 4.35 2.97 -6.08
CA ARG A 21 3.17 2.13 -5.94
C ARG A 21 3.44 0.69 -6.39
N GLU A 22 4.04 0.48 -7.55
CA GLU A 22 4.34 -0.87 -8.03
C GLU A 22 5.26 -1.63 -7.06
N LYS A 23 6.25 -0.94 -6.50
CA LYS A 23 7.14 -1.49 -5.45
C LYS A 23 6.37 -1.83 -4.17
N ILE A 24 5.40 -1.01 -3.75
CA ILE A 24 4.54 -1.29 -2.60
C ILE A 24 3.67 -2.52 -2.89
N ASN A 25 3.00 -2.58 -4.04
CA ASN A 25 2.15 -3.70 -4.45
C ASN A 25 2.93 -5.01 -4.51
N ALA A 26 4.14 -5.00 -5.06
CA ALA A 26 5.01 -6.18 -5.09
C ALA A 26 5.35 -6.70 -3.68
N ARG A 27 5.45 -5.81 -2.68
CA ARG A 27 5.71 -6.18 -1.29
C ARG A 27 4.51 -6.79 -0.57
N LEU A 28 3.28 -6.67 -1.10
CA LEU A 28 2.07 -7.21 -0.47
C LEU A 28 1.99 -8.74 -0.54
N ASN A 29 2.68 -9.38 -1.49
CA ASN A 29 2.70 -10.83 -1.63
C ASN A 29 3.23 -11.54 -0.38
N LEU A 30 4.27 -10.98 0.27
CA LEU A 30 4.88 -11.59 1.44
C LEU A 30 3.94 -11.56 2.66
N PRO A 31 3.38 -10.42 3.10
CA PRO A 31 2.36 -10.38 4.15
C PRO A 31 1.16 -11.30 3.88
N MET A 32 0.69 -11.36 2.63
CA MET A 32 -0.42 -12.26 2.26
C MET A 32 -0.09 -13.73 2.55
N ALA A 33 1.10 -14.19 2.13
CA ALA A 33 1.55 -15.55 2.40
C ALA A 33 1.69 -15.82 3.90
N VAL A 34 2.22 -14.86 4.66
CA VAL A 34 2.37 -14.96 6.12
C VAL A 34 1.01 -15.03 6.81
N ILE A 35 0.02 -14.23 6.38
CA ILE A 35 -1.36 -14.30 6.90
C ILE A 35 -1.92 -15.72 6.76
N VAL A 36 -1.83 -16.31 5.56
CA VAL A 36 -2.30 -17.68 5.30
C VAL A 36 -1.58 -18.70 6.17
N ALA A 37 -0.25 -18.58 6.31
CA ALA A 37 0.54 -19.46 7.15
C ALA A 37 0.14 -19.39 8.64
N ILE A 38 -0.09 -18.18 9.17
CA ILE A 38 -0.53 -17.99 10.56
C ILE A 38 -1.95 -18.53 10.75
N PHE A 39 -2.88 -18.32 9.80
CA PHE A 39 -4.20 -18.94 9.87
C PHE A 39 -4.11 -20.48 9.94
N GLY A 40 -3.25 -21.09 9.11
CA GLY A 40 -3.00 -22.53 9.13
C GLY A 40 -2.44 -23.00 10.48
N LEU A 41 -1.44 -22.29 11.02
CA LEU A 41 -0.86 -22.59 12.33
C LEU A 41 -1.88 -22.48 13.45
N LEU A 42 -2.63 -21.37 13.52
CA LEU A 42 -3.67 -21.16 14.54
C LEU A 42 -4.78 -22.20 14.44
N SER A 43 -5.21 -22.55 13.22
CA SER A 43 -6.21 -23.60 13.01
C SER A 43 -5.72 -24.97 13.49
N TYR A 44 -4.47 -25.32 13.18
CA TYR A 44 -3.86 -26.57 13.67
C TYR A 44 -3.81 -26.60 15.21
N VAL A 45 -3.32 -25.52 15.83
CA VAL A 45 -3.17 -25.42 17.29
C VAL A 45 -4.54 -25.43 18.00
N PHE A 46 -5.55 -24.76 17.43
CA PHE A 46 -6.89 -24.69 18.00
C PHE A 46 -7.59 -26.06 18.04
N ASN A 47 -7.32 -26.95 17.09
CA ASN A 47 -7.94 -28.28 17.02
C ASN A 47 -7.25 -29.35 17.87
N PHE A 48 -6.21 -28.98 18.63
CA PHE A 48 -5.49 -29.94 19.46
C PHE A 48 -6.27 -30.26 20.75
N ASP A 49 -6.23 -31.52 21.18
CA ASP A 49 -6.88 -31.94 22.42
C ASP A 49 -6.11 -31.44 23.65
N THR A 50 -6.74 -30.56 24.43
CA THR A 50 -6.15 -29.98 25.65
C THR A 50 -6.76 -30.55 26.94
N ASN A 51 -7.48 -31.68 26.86
CA ASN A 51 -8.12 -32.31 28.03
C ASN A 51 -7.12 -32.82 29.08
N SER A 52 -5.88 -33.14 28.67
CA SER A 52 -4.81 -33.54 29.60
C SER A 52 -4.19 -32.38 30.36
N PHE A 53 -4.49 -31.13 29.98
CA PHE A 53 -3.87 -29.94 30.58
C PHE A 53 -4.55 -29.57 31.89
N THR A 54 -3.77 -29.05 32.83
CA THR A 54 -4.29 -28.40 34.03
C THR A 54 -5.06 -27.12 33.70
N ILE A 55 -5.83 -26.60 34.67
CA ILE A 55 -6.61 -25.37 34.49
C ILE A 55 -5.72 -24.17 34.15
N CYS A 56 -4.55 -24.06 34.81
CA CYS A 56 -3.60 -22.96 34.57
C CYS A 56 -3.01 -23.02 33.15
N GLU A 57 -2.65 -24.21 32.71
CA GLU A 57 -2.10 -24.47 31.38
C GLU A 57 -3.08 -24.14 30.27
N ASN A 58 -4.33 -24.61 30.40
CA ASN A 58 -5.42 -24.25 29.50
C ASN A 58 -5.63 -22.72 29.46
N PHE A 59 -5.65 -22.06 30.61
CA PHE A 59 -5.82 -20.60 30.66
C PHE A 59 -4.70 -19.86 29.91
N VAL A 60 -3.44 -20.20 30.16
CA VAL A 60 -2.28 -19.58 29.48
C VAL A 60 -2.34 -19.85 27.97
N PHE A 61 -2.65 -21.08 27.57
CA PHE A 61 -2.77 -21.48 26.18
C PHE A 61 -3.84 -20.67 25.42
N TYR A 62 -5.07 -20.63 25.92
CA TYR A 62 -6.16 -19.88 25.29
C TYR A 62 -5.95 -18.37 25.32
N MET A 63 -5.27 -17.84 26.35
CA MET A 63 -4.88 -16.43 26.41
C MET A 63 -3.94 -16.09 25.24
N LEU A 64 -2.86 -16.87 25.05
CA LEU A 64 -1.91 -16.67 23.96
C LEU A 64 -2.58 -16.78 22.59
N LEU A 65 -3.45 -17.79 22.43
CA LEU A 65 -4.18 -18.01 21.17
C LEU A 65 -5.13 -16.86 20.84
N THR A 66 -5.81 -16.31 21.86
CA THR A 66 -6.70 -15.16 21.70
C THR A 66 -5.92 -13.92 21.28
N PHE A 67 -4.81 -13.60 21.94
CA PHE A 67 -3.98 -12.45 21.57
C PHE A 67 -3.33 -12.62 20.20
N ALA A 68 -2.87 -13.83 19.84
CA ALA A 68 -2.34 -14.12 18.51
C ALA A 68 -3.40 -13.87 17.43
N SER A 69 -4.64 -14.31 17.68
CA SER A 69 -5.78 -14.13 16.78
C SER A 69 -6.16 -12.66 16.63
N ILE A 70 -6.29 -11.91 17.74
CA ILE A 70 -6.56 -10.47 17.71
C ILE A 70 -5.49 -9.75 16.88
N SER A 71 -4.22 -10.04 17.13
CA SER A 71 -3.10 -9.45 16.37
C SER A 71 -3.17 -9.79 14.88
N LEU A 72 -3.59 -11.01 14.51
CA LEU A 72 -3.81 -11.38 13.12
C LEU A 72 -4.95 -10.58 12.48
N PHE A 73 -6.07 -10.40 13.17
CA PHE A 73 -7.18 -9.58 12.65
C PHE A 73 -6.79 -8.11 12.48
N VAL A 74 -6.00 -7.56 13.40
CA VAL A 74 -5.41 -6.22 13.25
C VAL A 74 -4.52 -6.15 12.00
N ALA A 75 -3.68 -7.16 11.77
CA ALA A 75 -2.87 -7.25 10.56
C ALA A 75 -3.74 -7.28 9.29
N CYS A 76 -4.79 -8.11 9.25
CA CYS A 76 -5.71 -8.20 8.12
C CYS A 76 -6.43 -6.87 7.84
N TYR A 77 -6.82 -6.14 8.88
CA TYR A 77 -7.43 -4.81 8.75
C TYR A 77 -6.48 -3.83 8.05
N HIS A 78 -5.24 -3.72 8.52
CA HIS A 78 -4.25 -2.84 7.89
C HIS A 78 -3.87 -3.31 6.48
N PHE A 79 -3.76 -4.63 6.26
CA PHE A 79 -3.45 -5.20 4.95
C PHE A 79 -4.52 -4.85 3.92
N LYS A 80 -5.80 -4.93 4.29
CA LYS A 80 -6.91 -4.49 3.44
C LYS A 80 -6.75 -3.03 3.02
N ASN A 81 -6.35 -2.16 3.94
CA ASN A 81 -6.19 -0.73 3.67
C ASN A 81 -4.99 -0.42 2.75
N CYS A 82 -3.98 -1.30 2.66
CA CYS A 82 -2.94 -1.20 1.63
C CYS A 82 -3.48 -1.45 0.22
N TRP A 83 -4.40 -2.42 0.10
CA TRP A 83 -4.87 -2.93 -1.19
C TRP A 83 -6.08 -2.18 -1.74
N SER A 84 -6.98 -1.74 -0.87
CA SER A 84 -8.32 -1.29 -1.26
C SER A 84 -8.57 0.18 -0.92
N GLY A 85 -9.28 0.88 -1.82
CA GLY A 85 -9.95 2.14 -1.51
C GLY A 85 -9.22 3.41 -1.94
N LEU A 86 -8.01 3.29 -2.49
CA LEU A 86 -7.25 4.42 -3.03
C LEU A 86 -7.15 4.31 -4.55
N VAL A 87 -7.75 5.26 -5.24
CA VAL A 87 -7.63 5.44 -6.69
C VAL A 87 -6.47 6.41 -6.92
N ASP A 88 -5.56 6.09 -7.84
CA ASP A 88 -4.48 7.00 -8.20
C ASP A 88 -4.89 7.87 -9.39
N GLN A 89 -4.25 9.03 -9.51
CA GLN A 89 -4.44 9.91 -10.65
C GLN A 89 -3.34 9.66 -11.70
N TYR A 90 -3.77 9.64 -12.96
CA TYR A 90 -2.90 9.41 -14.09
C TYR A 90 -2.98 10.56 -15.06
N MET A 91 -1.88 10.77 -15.80
CA MET A 91 -1.91 11.68 -16.92
C MET A 91 -3.00 11.27 -17.92
N PRO A 92 -3.66 12.26 -18.57
CA PRO A 92 -4.53 11.98 -19.71
C PRO A 92 -3.78 11.19 -20.78
N THR A 93 -4.53 10.55 -21.67
CA THR A 93 -3.88 9.76 -22.72
C THR A 93 -3.08 10.68 -23.64
N ALA A 94 -2.07 10.13 -24.31
CA ALA A 94 -1.27 10.90 -25.27
C ALA A 94 -2.15 11.57 -26.34
N LYS A 95 -3.26 10.92 -26.73
CA LYS A 95 -4.26 11.48 -27.64
C LYS A 95 -4.97 12.70 -27.03
N ASP A 96 -5.45 12.60 -25.80
CA ASP A 96 -6.14 13.73 -25.14
C ASP A 96 -5.21 14.94 -24.96
N ILE A 97 -3.92 14.70 -24.69
CA ILE A 97 -2.90 15.74 -24.58
C ILE A 97 -2.65 16.41 -25.93
N GLU A 98 -2.55 15.62 -27.00
CA GLU A 98 -2.38 16.13 -28.37
C GLU A 98 -3.63 16.90 -28.85
N ASP A 99 -4.83 16.37 -28.60
CA ASP A 99 -6.09 17.04 -28.92
C ASP A 99 -6.22 18.39 -28.18
N TYR A 100 -5.74 18.46 -26.93
CA TYR A 100 -5.64 19.71 -26.18
C TYR A 100 -4.62 20.68 -26.80
N TYR A 101 -3.46 20.20 -27.23
CA TYR A 101 -2.45 21.01 -27.92
C TYR A 101 -3.01 21.63 -29.21
N GLN A 102 -3.68 20.83 -30.04
CA GLN A 102 -4.34 21.31 -31.27
C GLN A 102 -5.47 22.30 -30.98
N THR A 103 -6.21 22.09 -29.88
CA THR A 103 -7.21 23.05 -29.41
C THR A 103 -6.57 24.39 -29.07
N LEU A 104 -5.40 24.40 -28.40
CA LEU A 104 -4.67 25.64 -28.13
C LEU A 104 -4.20 26.32 -29.43
N GLU A 105 -3.64 25.56 -30.39
CA GLU A 105 -3.21 26.11 -31.68
C GLU A 105 -4.37 26.80 -32.43
N SER A 106 -5.53 26.15 -32.49
CA SER A 106 -6.73 26.72 -33.11
C SER A 106 -7.27 27.94 -32.37
N THR A 107 -7.24 27.92 -31.03
CA THR A 107 -7.76 29.01 -30.18
C THR A 107 -6.93 30.28 -30.33
N TYR A 108 -5.61 30.14 -30.47
CA TYR A 108 -4.69 31.28 -30.56
C TYR A 108 -4.27 31.63 -32.00
N ALA A 109 -4.86 31.02 -33.02
CA ALA A 109 -4.43 31.14 -34.41
C ALA A 109 -4.35 32.57 -34.95
N GLU A 110 -5.21 33.47 -34.46
CA GLU A 110 -5.32 34.87 -34.91
C GLU A 110 -4.40 35.85 -34.17
N PHE A 111 -3.67 35.39 -33.15
CA PHE A 111 -2.79 36.24 -32.35
C PHE A 111 -1.35 36.22 -32.90
N ASP A 112 -0.72 37.38 -32.98
CA ASP A 112 0.69 37.50 -33.42
C ASP A 112 1.65 36.71 -32.52
N GLU A 113 1.31 36.54 -31.24
CA GLU A 113 2.09 35.81 -30.22
C GLU A 113 1.63 34.34 -30.05
N LYS A 114 0.95 33.76 -31.04
CA LYS A 114 0.32 32.41 -30.92
C LYS A 114 1.27 31.35 -30.37
N GLU A 115 2.52 31.31 -30.83
CA GLU A 115 3.47 30.25 -30.47
C GLU A 115 3.83 30.32 -28.98
N ASP A 116 4.02 31.53 -28.46
CA ASP A 116 4.33 31.76 -27.06
C ASP A 116 3.11 31.48 -26.17
N LEU A 117 1.91 31.84 -26.61
CA LEU A 117 0.66 31.54 -25.88
C LEU A 117 0.42 30.04 -25.81
N VAL A 118 0.43 29.33 -26.94
CA VAL A 118 0.25 27.87 -27.00
C VAL A 118 1.26 27.17 -26.09
N LYS A 119 2.54 27.52 -26.21
CA LYS A 119 3.61 26.95 -25.38
C LYS A 119 3.42 27.24 -23.90
N SER A 120 3.03 28.45 -23.55
CA SER A 120 2.81 28.87 -22.15
C SER A 120 1.66 28.08 -21.50
N TYR A 121 0.50 28.03 -22.16
CA TYR A 121 -0.66 27.32 -21.63
C TYR A 121 -0.48 25.81 -21.62
N PHE A 122 0.16 25.24 -22.64
CA PHE A 122 0.45 23.81 -22.67
C PHE A 122 1.43 23.41 -21.57
N ASN A 123 2.52 24.17 -21.39
CA ASN A 123 3.47 23.92 -20.30
C ASN A 123 2.82 24.08 -18.93
N LYS A 124 1.92 25.07 -18.77
CA LYS A 124 1.16 25.26 -17.54
C LYS A 124 0.28 24.05 -17.24
N PHE A 125 -0.47 23.56 -18.22
CA PHE A 125 -1.29 22.34 -18.09
C PHE A 125 -0.46 21.14 -17.64
N LEU A 126 0.69 20.88 -18.27
CA LEU A 126 1.56 19.76 -17.90
C LEU A 126 2.12 19.94 -16.47
N LEU A 127 2.57 21.15 -16.13
CA LEU A 127 3.12 21.46 -14.81
C LEU A 127 2.08 21.25 -13.70
N GLU A 128 0.86 21.75 -13.90
CA GLU A 128 -0.26 21.60 -12.96
C GLU A 128 -0.63 20.12 -12.82
N SER A 129 -0.74 19.39 -13.94
CA SER A 129 -1.06 17.96 -13.94
C SER A 129 0.00 17.14 -13.20
N TYR A 130 1.29 17.34 -13.47
CA TYR A 130 2.35 16.62 -12.76
C TYR A 130 2.39 16.94 -11.27
N THR A 131 2.21 18.21 -10.89
CA THR A 131 2.26 18.61 -9.48
C THR A 131 1.04 18.12 -8.71
N GLU A 132 -0.16 18.24 -9.26
CA GLU A 132 -1.39 17.77 -8.63
C GLU A 132 -1.42 16.25 -8.52
N TYR A 133 -1.25 15.53 -9.64
CA TYR A 133 -1.34 14.08 -9.67
C TYR A 133 -0.20 13.43 -8.90
N GLY A 134 1.02 13.98 -9.01
CA GLY A 134 2.18 13.54 -8.25
C GLY A 134 1.96 13.68 -6.74
N SER A 135 1.45 14.84 -6.29
CA SER A 135 1.18 15.09 -4.86
C SER A 135 0.06 14.20 -4.32
N TYR A 136 -0.99 13.99 -5.10
CA TYR A 136 -2.10 13.12 -4.72
C TYR A 136 -1.64 11.66 -4.59
N ASN A 137 -0.90 11.16 -5.57
CA ASN A 137 -0.35 9.81 -5.55
C ASN A 137 0.68 9.62 -4.43
N ALA A 138 1.50 10.64 -4.13
CA ALA A 138 2.44 10.59 -3.01
C ALA A 138 1.72 10.37 -1.67
N ARG A 139 0.63 11.11 -1.41
CA ARG A 139 -0.18 10.95 -0.19
C ARG A 139 -0.79 9.55 -0.10
N ASN A 140 -1.30 9.03 -1.22
CA ASN A 140 -1.83 7.66 -1.28
C ASN A 140 -0.73 6.64 -0.98
N ASN A 141 0.46 6.80 -1.56
CA ASN A 141 1.60 5.91 -1.35
C ASN A 141 2.16 5.97 0.07
N ASP A 142 2.17 7.15 0.70
CA ASP A 142 2.54 7.32 2.11
C ASP A 142 1.58 6.56 3.01
N TYR A 143 0.28 6.71 2.80
CA TYR A 143 -0.74 5.95 3.52
C TYR A 143 -0.56 4.43 3.32
N ARG A 144 -0.43 3.95 2.06
CA ARG A 144 -0.21 2.52 1.77
C ARG A 144 1.06 2.00 2.47
N SER A 145 2.14 2.78 2.47
CA SER A 145 3.40 2.42 3.12
C SER A 145 3.26 2.30 4.64
N GLU A 146 2.52 3.23 5.26
CA GLU A 146 2.23 3.22 6.69
C GLU A 146 1.36 2.01 7.08
N GLN A 147 0.28 1.75 6.34
CA GLN A 147 -0.58 0.59 6.58
C GLN A 147 0.20 -0.72 6.41
N LEU A 148 1.15 -0.78 5.47
CA LEU A 148 2.01 -1.96 5.27
C LEU A 148 2.93 -2.17 6.46
N TYR A 149 3.50 -1.09 7.01
CA TYR A 149 4.30 -1.15 8.23
C TYR A 149 3.50 -1.72 9.41
N PHE A 150 2.28 -1.21 9.64
CA PHE A 150 1.40 -1.74 10.70
C PHE A 150 1.02 -3.19 10.48
N THR A 151 0.75 -3.58 9.24
CA THR A 151 0.48 -4.98 8.86
C THR A 151 1.64 -5.88 9.29
N VAL A 152 2.87 -5.57 8.84
CA VAL A 152 4.06 -6.39 9.15
C VAL A 152 4.29 -6.47 10.66
N ARG A 153 4.14 -5.35 11.39
CA ARG A 153 4.31 -5.33 12.84
C ARG A 153 3.29 -6.22 13.55
N ALA A 154 2.01 -6.15 13.16
CA ALA A 154 0.96 -6.97 13.74
C ALA A 154 1.11 -8.47 13.38
N LEU A 155 1.61 -8.79 12.18
CA LEU A 155 1.96 -10.17 11.81
C LEU A 155 3.11 -10.72 12.66
N SER A 156 4.16 -9.92 12.88
CA SER A 156 5.28 -10.34 13.73
C SER A 156 4.84 -10.66 15.16
N VAL A 157 3.96 -9.84 15.74
CA VAL A 157 3.39 -10.09 17.07
C VAL A 157 2.51 -11.35 17.06
N SER A 158 1.64 -11.50 16.05
CA SER A 158 0.77 -12.67 15.93
C SER A 158 1.57 -13.96 15.80
N LEU A 159 2.58 -13.98 14.93
CA LEU A 159 3.47 -15.12 14.72
C LEU A 159 4.22 -15.48 16.00
N PHE A 160 4.79 -14.48 16.70
CA PHE A 160 5.51 -14.71 17.94
C PHE A 160 4.62 -15.37 19.01
N LEU A 161 3.39 -14.85 19.20
CA LEU A 161 2.44 -15.43 20.15
C LEU A 161 1.97 -16.83 19.74
N ALA A 162 1.72 -17.06 18.45
CA ALA A 162 1.32 -18.36 17.92
C ALA A 162 2.43 -19.42 18.10
N LEU A 163 3.70 -19.03 17.91
CA LEU A 163 4.84 -19.91 18.16
C LEU A 163 4.99 -20.26 19.64
N ILE A 164 4.81 -19.29 20.55
CA ILE A 164 4.80 -19.57 21.99
C ILE A 164 3.66 -20.52 22.35
N ALA A 165 2.44 -20.27 21.85
CA ALA A 165 1.29 -21.16 22.07
C ALA A 165 1.58 -22.58 21.58
N THR A 166 2.27 -22.72 20.44
CA THR A 166 2.68 -24.03 19.90
C THR A 166 3.72 -24.72 20.77
N ILE A 167 4.70 -23.99 21.32
CA ILE A 167 5.71 -24.54 22.23
C ILE A 167 5.06 -25.00 23.54
N VAL A 168 4.20 -24.17 24.12
CA VAL A 168 3.40 -24.49 25.32
C VAL A 168 2.62 -25.79 25.11
N LEU A 169 1.89 -25.87 23.99
CA LEU A 169 1.16 -27.07 23.59
C LEU A 169 2.06 -28.32 23.52
N LYS A 170 3.23 -28.21 22.89
CA LYS A 170 4.16 -29.34 22.72
C LYS A 170 4.77 -29.80 24.04
N ILE A 171 5.13 -28.87 24.93
CA ILE A 171 5.69 -29.22 26.25
C ILE A 171 4.63 -29.96 27.06
N MET A 172 3.40 -29.45 27.10
CA MET A 172 2.31 -30.01 27.89
C MET A 172 1.77 -31.33 27.33
N ALA A 173 1.91 -31.57 26.02
CA ALA A 173 1.57 -32.84 25.40
C ALA A 173 2.62 -33.96 25.65
N LEU A 174 3.82 -33.61 26.12
CA LEU A 174 4.91 -34.56 26.42
C LEU A 174 4.98 -34.94 27.91
N THR A 175 4.29 -34.20 28.78
CA THR A 175 4.17 -34.42 30.22
C THR A 175 2.90 -35.17 30.57
#